data_AF-A0A849ACS0-F1
#
_entry.id   AF-A0A849ACS0-F1
#
_cell.length_a   1.000
_cell.length_b   1.000
_cell.length_c   1.000
_cell.angle_alpha   90.00
_cell.angle_beta   90.00
_cell.angle_gamma   90.00
#
_symmetry.space_group_name_H-M   'P 1'
#
loop_
_entity.id
_entity.type
_entity.pdbx_description
1 polymer ?
#
loop_
_entity_poly.entity_id
_entity_poly.type
_entity_poly.pdbx_seq_one_letter_code
_entity_poly.pdbx_strand_id
1 'polypeptide(L)'
;MSDDPQQIRAQARQAAALAVRARAAAAAVAANAGVQWRSVGADRYRERLADRARDFRARADDLDRLSRLLLSHARHVEDHERAIGAAVDGAKDVVKAVSPMGSLL
;
A
#
# COMPACT_ATOMS: atom_id res chain seq x y z
N MET A 1 15.59 2.77 -3.96
CA MET A 1 14.14 2.65 -4.23
C MET A 1 13.79 3.75 -5.20
N SER A 2 13.15 3.43 -6.32
CA SER A 2 12.71 4.43 -7.29
C SER A 2 11.40 5.02 -6.77
N ASP A 3 11.31 6.35 -6.69
CA ASP A 3 10.08 7.06 -6.34
C ASP A 3 9.06 7.03 -7.49
N ASP A 4 9.08 6.01 -8.34
CA ASP A 4 8.14 5.85 -9.44
C ASP A 4 6.72 5.56 -8.89
N PRO A 5 5.73 6.45 -9.15
CA PRO A 5 4.36 6.25 -8.70
C PRO A 5 3.75 4.91 -9.13
N GLN A 6 4.15 4.36 -10.28
CA GLN A 6 3.65 3.08 -10.76
C GLN A 6 4.17 1.91 -9.91
N GLN A 7 5.45 1.95 -9.53
CA GLN A 7 6.05 0.97 -8.61
C GLN A 7 5.41 1.03 -7.23
N ILE A 8 5.18 2.24 -6.69
CA ILE A 8 4.51 2.44 -5.40
C ILE A 8 3.09 1.84 -5.43
N ARG A 9 2.33 2.06 -6.52
CA ARG A 9 1.01 1.42 -6.71
C ARG A 9 1.08 -0.09 -6.86
N ALA A 10 2.12 -0.63 -7.50
CA ALA A 10 2.31 -2.07 -7.59
C ALA A 10 2.51 -2.68 -6.20
N GLN A 11 3.34 -2.06 -5.36
CA GLN A 11 3.54 -2.47 -3.97
C GLN A 11 2.25 -2.35 -3.13
N ALA A 12 1.47 -1.28 -3.33
CA ALA A 12 0.17 -1.12 -2.65
C ALA A 12 -0.80 -2.27 -2.99
N ARG A 13 -0.86 -2.69 -4.27
CA ARG A 13 -1.67 -3.84 -4.71
C ARG A 13 -1.17 -5.16 -4.12
N GLN A 14 0.14 -5.35 -4.03
CA GLN A 14 0.72 -6.53 -3.37
C GLN A 14 0.37 -6.57 -1.88
N ALA A 15 0.45 -5.44 -1.16
CA ALA A 15 0.05 -5.37 0.25
C ALA A 15 -1.44 -5.72 0.44
N ALA A 16 -2.33 -5.18 -0.41
CA ALA A 16 -3.76 -5.53 -0.37
C ALA A 16 -4.00 -7.03 -0.64
N ALA A 17 -3.29 -7.61 -1.62
CA ALA A 17 -3.39 -9.05 -1.91
C ALA A 17 -2.92 -9.91 -0.72
N LEU A 18 -1.87 -9.49 -0.02
CA LEU A 18 -1.41 -10.15 1.21
C LEU A 18 -2.44 -10.02 2.34
N ALA A 19 -3.12 -8.88 2.48
CA ALA A 19 -4.17 -8.70 3.46
C ALA A 19 -5.34 -9.68 3.24
N VAL A 20 -5.76 -9.86 1.99
CA VAL A 20 -6.78 -10.85 1.61
C VAL A 20 -6.33 -12.28 1.97
N ARG A 21 -5.08 -12.64 1.66
CA ARG A 21 -4.52 -13.95 2.02
C ARG A 21 -4.45 -14.16 3.53
N ALA A 22 -4.10 -13.12 4.29
CA ALA A 22 -4.06 -13.18 5.75
C ALA A 22 -5.47 -13.39 6.34
N ARG A 23 -6.51 -12.73 5.79
CA ARG A 23 -7.90 -12.98 6.18
C ARG A 23 -8.35 -14.40 5.86
N ALA A 24 -8.00 -14.91 4.69
CA ALA A 24 -8.30 -16.30 4.32
C ALA A 24 -7.62 -17.29 5.28
N ALA A 25 -6.35 -17.04 5.64
CA ALA A 25 -5.65 -17.86 6.63
C ALA A 25 -6.30 -17.78 8.02
N ALA A 26 -6.71 -16.58 8.47
CA ALA A 26 -7.43 -16.42 9.73
C ALA A 26 -8.75 -17.22 9.75
N ALA A 27 -9.50 -17.18 8.65
CA ALA A 27 -10.74 -17.94 8.50
C ALA A 27 -10.48 -19.46 8.52
N ALA A 28 -9.44 -19.92 7.81
CA ALA A 28 -9.06 -21.33 7.80
C ALA A 28 -8.63 -21.83 9.19
N VAL A 29 -7.84 -21.05 9.93
CA VAL A 29 -7.42 -21.39 11.31
C VAL A 29 -8.64 -21.45 12.24
N ALA A 30 -9.55 -20.48 12.14
CA ALA A 30 -10.77 -20.46 12.94
C ALA A 30 -11.69 -21.65 12.63
N ALA A 31 -11.84 -22.03 11.36
CA ALA A 31 -12.62 -23.20 10.96
C ALA A 31 -12.05 -24.51 11.53
N ASN A 32 -10.72 -24.60 11.65
CA ASN A 32 -10.03 -25.75 12.25
C ASN A 32 -10.10 -25.79 13.79
N ALA A 33 -10.72 -24.80 14.44
CA ALA A 33 -10.99 -24.84 15.89
C ALA A 33 -12.06 -25.89 16.28
N GLY A 34 -12.74 -26.50 15.29
CA GLY A 34 -13.72 -27.59 15.44
C GLY A 34 -13.15 -28.93 15.94
N VAL A 35 -12.10 -28.90 16.76
CA VAL A 35 -11.54 -30.06 17.44
C VAL A 35 -12.61 -30.71 18.31
N GLN A 36 -13.03 -31.93 17.92
CA GLN A 36 -14.16 -32.64 18.52
C GLN A 36 -13.81 -33.32 19.86
N TRP A 37 -12.53 -33.61 20.11
CA TRP A 37 -12.15 -34.27 21.36
C TRP A 37 -12.17 -33.27 22.54
N ARG A 38 -12.50 -33.78 23.72
CA ARG A 38 -12.59 -33.02 24.96
C ARG A 38 -11.47 -33.44 25.88
N SER A 39 -10.54 -32.53 26.12
CA SER A 39 -9.45 -32.66 27.10
C SER A 39 -8.87 -31.28 27.37
N VAL A 40 -8.14 -31.11 28.48
CA VAL A 40 -7.41 -29.87 28.77
C VAL A 40 -6.45 -29.49 27.63
N GLY A 41 -5.86 -30.50 26.96
CA GLY A 41 -5.04 -30.28 25.77
C GLY A 41 -5.84 -29.74 24.58
N ALA A 42 -7.08 -30.19 24.41
CA ALA A 42 -8.00 -29.68 23.39
C ALA A 42 -8.34 -28.20 23.63
N ASP A 43 -8.61 -27.81 24.88
CA ASP A 43 -8.93 -26.43 25.26
C ASP A 43 -7.75 -25.50 24.95
N ARG A 44 -6.55 -25.85 25.41
CA ARG A 44 -5.32 -25.10 25.12
C ARG A 44 -5.05 -24.99 23.62
N TYR A 45 -5.31 -26.06 22.86
CA TYR A 45 -5.14 -26.03 21.41
C TYR A 45 -6.14 -25.08 20.73
N ARG A 46 -7.41 -25.09 21.15
CA ARG A 46 -8.43 -24.15 20.65
C ARG A 46 -8.08 -22.70 20.97
N GLU A 47 -7.59 -22.42 22.18
CA GLU A 47 -7.08 -21.09 22.55
C GLU A 47 -5.95 -20.64 21.61
N ARG A 48 -4.95 -21.50 21.37
CA ARG A 48 -3.85 -21.18 20.45
C ARG A 48 -4.32 -20.95 19.01
N LEU A 49 -5.32 -21.68 18.54
CA LEU A 49 -5.91 -21.43 17.23
C LEU A 49 -6.65 -20.08 17.19
N ALA A 50 -7.39 -19.74 18.25
CA ALA A 50 -8.05 -18.45 18.36
C ALA A 50 -7.05 -17.28 18.37
N ASP A 51 -5.96 -17.40 19.13
CA ASP A 51 -4.85 -16.45 19.15
C ASP A 51 -4.25 -16.29 17.76
N ARG A 52 -3.97 -17.41 17.09
CA ARG A 52 -3.38 -17.38 15.76
C ARG A 52 -4.29 -16.75 14.71
N ALA A 53 -5.59 -16.99 14.80
CA ALA A 53 -6.57 -16.34 13.93
C ALA A 53 -6.63 -14.82 14.19
N ARG A 54 -6.51 -14.37 15.45
CA ARG A 54 -6.41 -12.96 15.80
C ARG A 54 -5.15 -12.31 15.22
N ASP A 55 -3.99 -12.97 15.33
CA ASP A 55 -2.73 -12.48 14.75
C ASP A 55 -2.85 -12.25 13.23
N PHE A 56 -3.45 -13.21 12.51
CA PHE A 56 -3.63 -13.07 11.07
C PHE A 56 -4.55 -11.90 10.70
N ARG A 57 -5.60 -11.64 11.50
CA ARG A 57 -6.49 -10.48 11.29
C ARG A 57 -5.74 -9.17 11.53
N ALA A 58 -4.99 -9.06 12.63
CA ALA A 58 -4.19 -7.88 12.92
C ALA A 58 -3.20 -7.57 11.78
N ARG A 59 -2.50 -8.61 11.29
CA ARG A 59 -1.60 -8.47 10.12
C ARG A 59 -2.32 -8.04 8.85
N ALA A 60 -3.54 -8.52 8.62
CA ALA A 60 -4.33 -8.09 7.47
C ALA A 60 -4.69 -6.60 7.57
N ASP A 61 -5.03 -6.12 8.76
CA ASP A 61 -5.37 -4.71 8.99
C ASP A 61 -4.14 -3.80 8.82
N ASP A 62 -2.98 -4.24 9.28
CA ASP A 62 -1.69 -3.55 9.04
C ASP A 62 -1.35 -3.47 7.55
N LEU A 63 -1.57 -4.55 6.80
CA LEU A 63 -1.33 -4.58 5.36
C LEU A 63 -2.30 -3.68 4.57
N ASP A 64 -3.57 -3.61 4.98
CA ASP A 64 -4.53 -2.66 4.42
C ASP A 64 -4.17 -1.21 4.74
N ARG A 65 -3.66 -0.95 5.95
CA ARG A 65 -3.14 0.36 6.31
C ARG A 65 -1.94 0.73 5.44
N LEU A 66 -0.98 -0.19 5.27
CA LEU A 66 0.19 0.01 4.40
C LEU A 66 -0.23 0.28 2.95
N SER A 67 -1.17 -0.50 2.41
CA SER A 67 -1.69 -0.31 1.06
C SER A 67 -2.26 1.09 0.86
N ARG A 68 -3.08 1.56 1.82
CA ARG A 68 -3.65 2.93 1.79
C ARG A 68 -2.58 4.01 1.86
N LEU A 69 -1.57 3.84 2.72
CA LEU A 69 -0.46 4.79 2.84
C LEU A 69 0.37 4.86 1.56
N LEU A 70 0.66 3.72 0.92
CA LEU A 70 1.37 3.67 -0.35
C LEU A 70 0.57 4.34 -1.48
N LEU A 71 -0.75 4.13 -1.56
CA LEU A 71 -1.59 4.81 -2.56
C LEU A 71 -1.60 6.33 -2.33
N SER A 72 -1.70 6.78 -1.08
CA SER A 72 -1.60 8.21 -0.74
C SER A 72 -0.25 8.77 -1.16
N HIS A 73 0.83 8.05 -0.88
CA HIS A 73 2.18 8.47 -1.25
C HIS A 73 2.37 8.56 -2.76
N ALA A 74 1.92 7.56 -3.53
CA ALA A 74 1.98 7.58 -4.99
C ALA A 74 1.27 8.81 -5.56
N ARG A 75 0.11 9.18 -4.99
CA ARG A 75 -0.62 10.39 -5.39
C ARG A 75 0.18 11.66 -5.09
N HIS A 76 0.79 11.75 -3.91
CA HIS A 76 1.64 12.90 -3.57
C HIS A 76 2.84 13.04 -4.50
N VAL A 77 3.48 11.93 -4.89
CA VAL A 77 4.58 11.97 -5.85
C VAL A 77 4.11 12.50 -7.20
N GLU A 78 2.98 12.01 -7.74
CA GLU A 78 2.45 12.51 -9.01
C GLU A 78 2.04 13.98 -8.97
N ASP A 79 1.45 14.42 -7.86
CA ASP A 79 1.09 15.83 -7.66
C ASP A 79 2.36 16.69 -7.67
N HIS A 80 3.45 16.20 -7.05
CA HIS A 80 4.74 16.87 -7.03
C HIS A 80 5.41 16.91 -8.42
N GLU A 81 5.41 15.79 -9.14
CA GLU A 81 5.94 15.70 -10.51
C GLU A 81 5.17 16.62 -11.47
N ARG A 82 3.84 16.68 -11.36
CA ARG A 82 3.01 17.62 -12.13
C ARG A 82 3.31 19.07 -11.81
N ALA A 83 3.50 19.41 -10.53
CA ALA A 83 3.84 20.76 -10.11
C ALA A 83 5.21 21.21 -10.65
N ILE A 84 6.21 20.32 -10.61
CA ILE A 84 7.54 20.59 -11.18
C ILE A 84 7.43 20.76 -12.70
N GLY A 85 6.72 19.86 -13.40
CA GLY A 85 6.52 19.95 -14.85
C GLY A 85 5.90 21.29 -15.28
N ALA A 86 4.82 21.71 -14.60
CA ALA A 86 4.16 22.98 -14.87
C ALA A 86 5.09 24.19 -14.62
N ALA A 87 5.92 24.15 -13.56
CA ALA A 87 6.88 25.22 -13.28
C ALA A 87 7.99 25.29 -14.35
N VAL A 88 8.50 24.14 -14.81
CA VAL A 88 9.53 24.06 -15.84
C VAL A 88 9.01 24.56 -17.19
N ASP A 89 7.78 24.20 -17.57
CA ASP A 89 7.19 24.63 -18.82
C ASP A 89 6.87 26.13 -18.81
N GLY A 90 6.36 26.66 -17.69
CA GLY A 90 6.21 28.11 -17.50
C GLY A 90 7.54 28.87 -17.61
N ALA A 91 8.64 28.32 -17.08
CA ALA A 91 9.97 28.92 -17.21
C ALA A 91 10.48 28.92 -18.67
N LYS A 92 10.22 27.84 -19.44
CA LYS A 92 10.56 27.78 -20.87
C LYS A 92 9.79 28.82 -21.69
N ASP A 93 8.52 29.04 -21.37
CA ASP A 93 7.68 30.02 -22.07
C ASP A 93 8.17 31.45 -21.80
N VAL A 94 8.58 31.76 -20.57
CA VAL A 94 9.22 33.05 -20.25
C VAL A 94 10.52 33.24 -21.03
N VAL A 95 11.41 32.24 -21.06
CA VAL A 95 12.66 32.31 -21.82
C VAL A 95 12.39 32.52 -23.32
N LYS A 96 11.44 31.77 -23.91
CA LYS A 96 11.03 31.95 -25.30
C LYS A 96 10.38 33.30 -25.59
N ALA A 97 9.70 33.93 -24.63
CA ALA A 97 9.10 35.25 -24.81
C ALA A 97 10.16 36.37 -24.79
N VAL A 98 11.27 36.18 -24.07
CA VAL A 98 12.35 37.18 -23.95
C VAL A 98 13.38 37.07 -25.09
N SER A 99 13.62 35.88 -25.65
CA SER A 99 14.57 35.68 -26.77
C SER A 99 14.24 36.37 -28.11
N PRO A 100 12.99 36.56 -28.58
CA PRO A 100 12.72 37.17 -29.88
C PRO A 100 12.92 38.70 -29.90
N MET A 101 13.09 39.37 -28.75
CA MET A 101 13.42 40.81 -28.71
C MET A 101 14.92 41.09 -28.93
N GLY A 102 15.78 40.08 -28.97
CA GLY A 102 17.23 40.24 -29.09
C GLY A 102 17.79 40.30 -30.53
N SER A 103 16.96 40.23 -31.57
CA SER A 103 17.41 40.10 -32.97
C SER A 103 17.02 41.29 -33.87
N LEU A 104 16.99 42.50 -33.31
CA LEU A 104 16.69 43.76 -34.04
C LEU A 104 17.77 44.85 -33.86
N LEU A 105 19.02 44.45 -33.65
CA LEU A 105 20.21 45.31 -33.75
C LEU A 105 21.24 44.63 -34.65
#